data_AF-A0A3D2GT42-F1
#
_entry.id   AF-A0A3D2GT42-F1
#
_cell.length_a   1.000
_cell.length_b   1.000
_cell.length_c   1.000
_cell.angle_alpha   90.00
_cell.angle_beta   90.00
_cell.angle_gamma   90.00
#
_symmetry.space_group_name_H-M   'P 1'
#
loop_
_entity.id
_entity.type
_entity.pdbx_description
1 polymer ?
#
loop_
_entity_poly.entity_id
_entity_poly.type
_entity_poly.pdbx_seq_one_letter_code
_entity_poly.pdbx_strand_id
1 'polypeptide(L)'
;MAEVKNRVFRYEIQIAHEGRWLIRNVYSDERDAINRARAMVHTERMAEAIKVLQFRTAPNGFTTEKELLMIDRLEAYRKQEFQ
;
A
#
# COMPACT_ATOMS: atom_id res chain seq x y z
N MET A 1 -7.19 13.90 29.15
CA MET A 1 -6.57 13.73 27.82
C MET A 1 -7.71 13.70 26.82
N ALA A 2 -7.80 14.65 25.89
CA ALA A 2 -8.90 14.68 24.92
C ALA A 2 -8.71 13.55 23.92
N GLU A 3 -9.47 12.47 24.08
CA GLU A 3 -9.59 11.39 23.09
C GLU A 3 -10.16 12.00 21.81
N VAL A 4 -9.32 12.15 20.78
CA VAL A 4 -9.78 12.56 19.46
C VAL A 4 -10.56 11.39 18.85
N LYS A 5 -11.83 11.26 19.23
CA LYS A 5 -12.84 10.49 18.52
C LYS A 5 -12.93 11.06 17.09
N ASN A 6 -12.91 10.21 16.06
CA ASN A 6 -12.84 10.54 14.61
C ASN A 6 -11.46 10.83 14.01
N ARG A 7 -10.44 10.01 14.30
CA ARG A 7 -9.36 9.81 13.32
C ARG A 7 -9.65 8.51 12.58
N VAL A 8 -9.98 8.61 11.29
CA VAL A 8 -10.17 7.43 10.44
C VAL A 8 -8.87 7.20 9.69
N PHE A 9 -8.30 6.03 9.90
CA PHE A 9 -7.18 5.53 9.11
C PHE A 9 -7.71 4.58 8.04
N ARG A 10 -7.18 4.72 6.84
CA ARG A 10 -7.43 3.82 5.71
C ARG A 10 -6.09 3.50 5.08
N TYR A 11 -5.90 2.25 4.67
CA TYR A 11 -4.69 1.78 4.04
C TYR A 11 -5.04 1.22 2.68
N GLU A 12 -4.44 1.74 1.62
CA GLU A 12 -4.69 1.27 0.26
C GLU A 12 -3.44 0.57 -0.27
N ILE A 13 -3.64 -0.63 -0.82
CA ILE A 13 -2.63 -1.29 -1.62
C ILE A 13 -2.87 -0.93 -3.07
N GLN A 14 -1.88 -0.29 -3.69
CA GLN A 14 -1.91 0.06 -5.10
C GLN A 14 -0.86 -0.75 -5.85
N ILE A 15 -1.20 -1.21 -7.05
CA ILE A 15 -0.26 -1.88 -7.96
C ILE A 15 -0.02 -1.01 -9.18
N ALA A 16 1.22 -0.98 -9.66
CA ALA A 16 1.56 -0.40 -10.94
C ALA A 16 1.35 -1.46 -12.03
N HIS A 17 0.57 -1.11 -13.05
CA HIS A 17 0.34 -1.93 -14.23
C HIS A 17 0.17 -1.03 -15.45
N GLU A 18 0.97 -1.27 -16.48
CA GLU A 18 1.01 -0.49 -17.73
C GLU A 18 1.19 1.01 -17.46
N GLY A 19 2.08 1.34 -16.50
CA GLY A 19 2.37 2.72 -16.12
C GLY A 19 1.26 3.43 -15.33
N ARG A 20 0.23 2.72 -14.88
CA ARG A 20 -0.87 3.26 -14.06
C ARG A 20 -0.91 2.62 -12.68
N TRP A 21 -1.26 3.42 -11.68
CA TRP A 21 -1.52 2.92 -10.33
C TRP A 21 -2.99 2.55 -10.17
N LEU A 22 -3.24 1.30 -9.82
CA LEU A 22 -4.59 0.76 -9.59
C LEU A 22 -4.75 0.36 -8.13
N ILE A 23 -5.82 0.83 -7.50
CA ILE A 23 -6.18 0.40 -6.13
C ILE A 23 -6.66 -1.05 -6.21
N ARG A 24 -5.95 -1.94 -5.53
CA ARG A 24 -6.31 -3.35 -5.46
C ARG A 24 -7.16 -3.68 -4.26
N ASN A 25 -6.72 -3.22 -3.09
CA ASN A 25 -7.36 -3.55 -1.81
C ASN A 25 -7.32 -2.35 -0.88
N VAL A 26 -8.30 -2.27 0.01
CA VAL A 26 -8.42 -1.24 1.04
C VAL A 26 -8.60 -1.91 2.39
N TYR A 27 -7.84 -1.46 3.37
CA TYR A 27 -7.78 -2.02 4.72
C TYR A 27 -7.99 -0.93 5.78
N SER A 28 -8.46 -1.34 6.94
CA SER A 28 -8.58 -0.48 8.13
C SER A 28 -7.41 -0.67 9.11
N ASP A 29 -6.60 -1.70 8.93
CA ASP A 29 -5.42 -2.01 9.74
C ASP A 29 -4.13 -1.92 8.89
N GLU A 30 -3.09 -1.33 9.48
CA GLU A 30 -1.80 -1.13 8.83
C GLU A 30 -1.06 -2.44 8.58
N ARG A 31 -1.03 -3.32 9.59
CA ARG A 31 -0.24 -4.55 9.55
C ARG A 31 -0.81 -5.51 8.53
N ASP A 32 -2.13 -5.62 8.46
CA ASP A 32 -2.81 -6.45 7.47
C ASP A 32 -2.53 -5.96 6.04
N ALA A 33 -2.62 -4.65 5.80
CA ALA A 33 -2.29 -4.05 4.51
C ALA A 33 -0.84 -4.33 4.08
N ILE A 34 0.12 -4.15 4.99
CA ILE A 34 1.54 -4.40 4.72
C ILE A 34 1.80 -5.89 4.46
N ASN A 35 1.25 -6.78 5.29
CA ASN A 35 1.42 -8.23 5.15
C ASN A 35 0.83 -8.70 3.82
N ARG A 36 -0.35 -8.21 3.46
CA ARG A 36 -0.95 -8.52 2.17
C ARG A 36 -0.11 -8.00 1.01
N ALA A 37 0.37 -6.76 1.06
CA ALA A 37 1.19 -6.19 0.00
C ALA A 37 2.47 -7.00 -0.24
N ARG A 38 3.12 -7.48 0.83
CA ARG A 38 4.28 -8.39 0.74
C ARG A 38 3.91 -9.72 0.09
N ALA A 39 2.77 -10.31 0.45
CA ALA A 39 2.28 -11.54 -0.18
C ALA A 39 1.89 -11.34 -1.66
N MET A 40 1.41 -10.16 -2.03
CA MET A 40 1.02 -9.82 -3.40
C MET A 40 2.20 -9.84 -4.38
N VAL A 41 3.43 -9.64 -3.91
CA VAL A 41 4.64 -9.81 -4.71
C VAL A 41 4.67 -11.20 -5.36
N HIS A 42 4.20 -12.24 -4.69
CA HIS A 42 4.26 -13.60 -5.24
C HIS A 42 3.04 -13.97 -6.10
N THR A 43 1.93 -13.25 -5.96
CA THR A 43 0.64 -13.60 -6.58
C THR A 43 0.27 -12.69 -7.76
N GLU A 44 0.55 -11.40 -7.68
CA GLU A 44 0.24 -10.42 -8.74
C GLU A 44 1.37 -10.31 -9.77
N ARG A 45 1.50 -11.32 -10.65
CA ARG A 45 2.56 -11.42 -11.68
C ARG A 45 2.61 -10.25 -12.67
N MET A 46 1.48 -9.59 -12.88
CA MET A 46 1.37 -8.47 -13.82
C MET A 46 1.71 -7.11 -13.18
N ALA A 47 1.92 -7.07 -11.85
CA ALA A 47 2.28 -5.84 -11.15
C ALA A 47 3.77 -5.53 -11.29
N GLU A 48 4.08 -4.37 -11.85
CA GLU A 48 5.44 -3.80 -12.01
C GLU A 48 5.98 -3.29 -10.69
N ALA A 49 5.11 -2.77 -9.83
CA ALA A 49 5.42 -2.32 -8.49
C ALA A 49 4.17 -2.43 -7.61
N ILE A 50 4.38 -2.51 -6.30
CA ILE A 50 3.30 -2.56 -5.30
C ILE A 50 3.64 -1.53 -4.23
N LYS A 51 2.69 -0.66 -3.89
CA LYS A 51 2.84 0.31 -2.80
C LYS A 51 1.67 0.26 -1.83
N VAL A 52 1.93 0.68 -0.60
CA VAL A 52 0.92 0.84 0.45
C VAL A 52 0.87 2.31 0.86
N LEU A 53 -0.30 2.91 0.73
CA LEU A 53 -0.56 4.28 1.15
C LEU A 53 -1.43 4.27 2.40
N GLN A 54 -1.04 5.07 3.40
CA GLN A 54 -1.86 5.41 4.55
C GLN A 54 -2.58 6.72 4.27
N PHE A 55 -3.89 6.71 4.42
CA PHE A 55 -4.74 7.88 4.43
C PHE A 55 -5.22 8.11 5.85
N ARG A 56 -4.98 9.33 6.33
CA ARG A 56 -5.45 9.78 7.62
C ARG A 56 -6.40 10.95 7.40
N THR A 57 -7.68 10.73 7.68
CA THR A 57 -8.70 11.78 7.62
C THR A 57 -8.88 12.37 9.02
N ALA A 58 -8.62 13.66 9.13
CA ALA A 58 -8.84 14.43 10.35
C ALA A 58 -10.34 14.77 10.52
N PRO A 59 -10.78 15.13 11.74
CA PRO A 59 -12.19 15.45 12.00
C PRO A 59 -12.76 16.60 11.16
N ASN A 60 -11.90 17.47 10.63
CA ASN A 60 -12.26 18.57 9.74
C ASN A 60 -12.41 18.15 8.26
N GLY A 61 -12.34 16.85 7.96
CA GLY A 61 -12.43 16.31 6.60
C GLY A 61 -11.13 16.36 5.80
N PHE A 62 -10.08 17.02 6.32
CA PHE A 62 -8.78 17.05 5.65
C PHE A 62 -8.12 15.68 5.69
N THR A 63 -7.67 15.18 4.54
CA THR A 63 -7.03 13.87 4.41
C THR A 63 -5.57 14.04 4.02
N THR A 64 -4.67 13.49 4.82
CA THR A 64 -3.25 13.39 4.49
C THR A 64 -2.94 11.98 4.01
N GLU A 65 -2.12 11.88 2.96
CA GLU A 65 -1.55 10.61 2.51
C GLU A 65 -0.10 10.45 2.96
N LYS A 66 0.32 9.21 3.20
CA LYS A 66 1.70 8.83 3.50
C LYS A 66 1.99 7.48 2.88
N GLU A 67 3.07 7.37 2.11
CA GLU A 67 3.57 6.07 1.67
C GLU A 67 4.21 5.32 2.83
N LEU A 68 3.79 4.07 3.05
CA LEU A 68 4.31 3.19 4.09
C LEU A 68 5.28 2.14 3.54
N LEU A 69 5.05 1.71 2.31
CA LEU A 69 5.80 0.64 1.67
C LEU A 69 5.77 0.85 0.17
N MET A 70 6.92 0.65 -0.48
CA MET A 70 7.09 0.59 -1.92
C MET A 70 7.93 -0.63 -2.24
N ILE A 71 7.43 -1.49 -3.12
CA ILE A 71 8.11 -2.69 -3.59
C ILE A 71 8.18 -2.60 -5.11
N ASP A 72 9.37 -2.33 -5.63
CA ASP A 72 9.65 -2.42 -7.06
C ASP A 72 9.87 -3.88 -7.46
N ARG A 73 9.13 -4.36 -8.49
CA ARG A 73 9.27 -5.74 -8.95
C ARG A 73 10.30 -5.90 -10.05
N LEU A 74 10.69 -4.84 -10.75
CA LEU A 74 11.77 -4.88 -11.74
C LEU A 74 13.09 -5.27 -11.06
N GLU A 75 13.36 -4.72 -9.87
CA GLU A 75 14.52 -5.08 -9.04
C GLU A 75 14.36 -6.44 -8.35
N ALA A 76 13.15 -6.83 -7.94
CA ALA A 76 12.90 -8.13 -7.30
C ALA A 76 13.08 -9.31 -8.28
N TYR A 77 12.68 -9.14 -9.54
CA TYR A 77 12.92 -10.13 -10.60
C TYR A 77 14.43 -10.26 -10.87
N ARG A 78 15.13 -9.13 -11.00
CA ARG A 78 16.60 -9.09 -11.15
C ARG A 78 17.36 -9.77 -10.01
N LYS A 79 16.87 -9.73 -8.78
CA LYS A 79 17.52 -10.44 -7.65
C LYS A 79 17.26 -11.95 -7.65
N GLN A 80 16.17 -12.42 -8.24
CA GLN A 80 15.82 -13.85 -8.29
C GLN A 80 16.53 -14.60 -9.41
N GLU A 81 16.96 -13.93 -10.49
CA GLU A 81 17.73 -14.58 -11.56
C GLU A 81 19.22 -14.84 -11.21
N PHE A 82 19.69 -14.34 -10.06
CA PHE A 82 21.08 -14.50 -9.61
C PHE A 82 21.24 -15.34 -8.33
N GLN A 83 20.22 -16.10 -7.94
CA GLN A 83 20.32 -17.18 -6.92
C GLN A 83 20.14 -18.54 -7.58
#